data_AF-A0A134AEJ7-F1
#
_entry.id   AF-A0A134AEJ7-F1
#
_cell.length_a   1.000
_cell.length_b   1.000
_cell.length_c   1.000
_cell.angle_alpha   90.00
_cell.angle_beta   90.00
_cell.angle_gamma   90.00
#
_symmetry.space_group_name_H-M   'P 1'
#
loop_
_entity.id
_entity.type
_entity.pdbx_description
1 polymer ?
#
loop_
_entity_poly.entity_id
_entity_poly.type
_entity_poly.pdbx_seq_one_letter_code
_entity_poly.pdbx_strand_id
1 'polypeptide(L)' 'MQKELILNFGALGGTIKEQLKEQGFKINKYAINFEKIRDSINMLYLHGYISESEKEKKFQKLFNAIKKQIKIEVE' A
#
# COMPACT_ATOMS: atom_id res chain seq x y z
N MET A 1 -19.35 -11.62 4.53
CA MET A 1 -17.92 -12.02 4.49
C MET A 1 -17.10 -10.75 4.36
N GLN A 2 -16.16 -10.46 5.27
CA GLN A 2 -15.24 -9.33 5.09
C GLN A 2 -14.33 -9.64 3.91
N LYS A 3 -14.33 -8.80 2.86
CA LYS A 3 -13.33 -8.90 1.78
C LYS A 3 -11.95 -8.71 2.38
N GLU A 4 -11.05 -9.66 2.14
CA GLU A 4 -9.66 -9.54 2.58
C GLU A 4 -8.94 -8.50 1.71
N LEU A 5 -8.28 -7.54 2.35
CA LEU A 5 -7.49 -6.52 1.65
C LEU A 5 -6.12 -7.10 1.31
N ILE A 6 -5.81 -7.22 0.03
CA ILE A 6 -4.51 -7.70 -0.45
C ILE A 6 -3.82 -6.56 -1.20
N LEU A 7 -2.58 -6.22 -0.82
CA LEU A 7 -1.79 -5.20 -1.51
C LEU A 7 -0.40 -5.73 -1.80
N ASN A 8 0.04 -5.57 -3.05
CA ASN A 8 1.40 -5.83 -3.48
C ASN A 8 2.17 -4.50 -3.53
N PHE A 9 3.17 -4.37 -2.66
CA PHE A 9 4.02 -3.18 -2.57
C PHE A 9 5.31 -3.27 -3.39
N GLY A 10 5.51 -4.35 -4.16
CA GLY A 10 6.66 -4.49 -5.04
C GLY A 10 6.77 -3.34 -6.04
N ALA A 11 7.99 -3.03 -6.46
CA ALA A 11 8.27 -1.91 -7.37
C ALA A 11 7.58 -2.03 -8.74
N LEU A 12 7.21 -3.25 -9.15
CA LEU A 12 6.46 -3.53 -10.39
C LEU A 12 4.95 -3.68 -10.17
N GLY A 13 4.47 -3.55 -8.93
CA GLY A 13 3.04 -3.64 -8.63
C GLY A 13 2.29 -2.42 -9.18
N GLY A 14 1.03 -2.64 -9.58
CA GLY A 14 0.10 -1.56 -9.91
C GLY A 14 -0.02 -0.54 -8.77
N THR A 15 -0.55 0.65 -9.05
CA THR A 15 -0.74 1.65 -7.99
C THR A 15 -1.68 1.09 -6.90
N ILE A 16 -1.45 1.48 -5.65
CA ILE A 16 -2.34 1.22 -4.51
C ILE A 16 -3.78 1.60 -4.87
N LYS A 17 -3.98 2.71 -5.60
CA LYS A 17 -5.32 3.12 -6.04
C LYS A 17 -5.97 2.10 -6.99
N GLU A 18 -5.23 1.57 -7.97
CA GLU A 18 -5.72 0.55 -8.90
C GLU A 18 -6.05 -0.74 -8.15
N GLN A 19 -5.12 -1.24 -7.33
CA GLN A 19 -5.30 -2.47 -6.56
C GLN A 19 -6.53 -2.41 -5.63
N LEU A 20 -6.75 -1.26 -4.98
CA LEU A 20 -7.92 -1.04 -4.13
C LEU A 20 -9.22 -1.01 -4.94
N LYS A 21 -9.21 -0.33 -6.09
CA LYS A 21 -10.37 -0.24 -6.97
C LYS A 21 -10.78 -1.62 -7.50
N GLU A 22 -9.82 -2.43 -7.93
CA GLU A 22 -10.03 -3.81 -8.41
C GLU A 22 -10.69 -4.70 -7.35
N GLN A 23 -10.43 -4.42 -6.06
CA GLN A 23 -11.02 -5.16 -4.95
C GLN A 23 -12.37 -4.57 -4.47
N GLY A 24 -12.82 -3.46 -5.04
CA GLY A 24 -14.05 -2.76 -4.65
C GLY A 24 -13.89 -1.92 -3.37
N PHE A 25 -12.68 -1.41 -3.11
CA PHE A 25 -12.41 -0.45 -2.06
C PHE A 25 -12.24 0.96 -2.64
N LYS A 26 -12.77 1.94 -1.91
CA LYS A 26 -12.50 3.36 -2.17
C LYS A 26 -11.50 3.91 -1.16
N ILE A 27 -10.57 4.70 -1.67
CA ILE A 27 -9.61 5.45 -0.88
C ILE A 27 -9.76 6.94 -1.15
N ASN A 28 -9.63 7.73 -0.08
CA ASN A 28 -9.77 9.18 -0.14
C ASN A 28 -8.49 9.84 -0.73
N LYS A 29 -8.40 11.17 -0.57
CA LYS A 29 -7.29 12.01 -1.04
C LYS A 29 -5.88 11.58 -0.60
N TYR A 30 -5.73 10.68 0.38
CA TYR A 30 -4.42 10.22 0.86
C TYR A 30 -3.74 9.18 -0.04
N ALA A 31 -4.42 8.66 -1.07
CA ALA A 31 -3.85 7.64 -1.98
C ALA A 31 -2.47 8.04 -2.54
N ILE A 32 -2.32 9.29 -2.98
CA ILE A 32 -1.06 9.82 -3.53
C ILE A 32 0.08 9.78 -2.49
N ASN A 33 -0.23 10.05 -1.22
CA ASN A 33 0.79 10.01 -0.17
C ASN A 33 1.23 8.57 0.11
N PHE A 34 0.30 7.61 0.05
CA PHE A 34 0.63 6.20 0.21
C PHE A 34 1.51 5.68 -0.94
N GLU A 35 1.27 6.11 -2.17
CA GLU A 35 2.17 5.80 -3.31
C GLU A 35 3.58 6.30 -3.05
N LYS A 36 3.72 7.58 -2.68
CA LYS A 36 5.04 8.18 -2.41
C LYS A 36 5.79 7.43 -1.30
N ILE A 37 5.08 6.99 -0.26
CA ILE A 37 5.66 6.19 0.81
C ILE A 37 6.11 4.83 0.29
N ARG A 38 5.27 4.12 -0.49
CA ARG A 38 5.63 2.84 -1.12
C ARG A 38 6.90 2.98 -1.95
N ASP A 39 6.93 3.97 -2.84
CA ASP A 39 8.04 4.21 -3.74
C ASP A 39 9.32 4.56 -2.96
N SER A 40 9.21 5.36 -1.90
CA SER A 40 10.35 5.69 -1.03
C SER A 40 10.91 4.46 -0.32
N ILE A 41 10.05 3.55 0.17
CA ILE A 41 10.50 2.30 0.81
C ILE A 41 11.23 1.43 -0.22
N ASN A 42 10.68 1.29 -1.43
CA ASN A 42 11.31 0.54 -2.51
C ASN A 42 12.67 1.15 -2.89
N MET A 43 12.76 2.47 -3.05
CA MET A 43 14.02 3.14 -3.40
C MET A 43 15.07 2.97 -2.30
N LEU A 44 14.70 3.16 -1.03
CA LEU A 44 15.63 2.96 0.10
C LEU A 44 16.15 1.51 0.13
N TYR A 45 15.28 0.53 -0.14
CA TYR A 45 15.67 -0.87 -0.17
C TYR A 45 16.58 -1.20 -1.37
N LEU A 46 16.19 -0.77 -2.58
CA LEU A 46 16.94 -1.05 -3.82
C LEU A 46 18.33 -0.41 -3.80
N HIS A 47 18.47 0.76 -3.19
CA HIS A 47 19.77 1.42 -3.00
C HIS A 47 20.55 0.91 -1.77
N GLY A 48 20.03 -0.08 -1.03
CA GLY A 48 20.72 -0.69 0.10
C GLY A 48 20.79 0.19 1.36
N TYR A 49 19.97 1.24 1.46
CA TYR A 49 19.89 2.09 2.66
C TYR A 49 19.12 1.44 3.81
N ILE A 50 18.26 0.46 3.52
CA ILE A 50 17.52 -0.31 4.52
C ILE A 50 17.59 -1.80 4.23
N SER A 51 17.55 -2.61 5.29
CA SER A 51 17.48 -4.07 5.18
C SER A 51 16.09 -4.55 4.75
N GLU A 52 16.01 -5.82 4.32
CA GLU A 52 14.74 -6.48 4.05
C GLU A 52 13.79 -6.47 5.27
N SER A 53 14.33 -6.71 6.46
CA SER A 53 13.53 -6.67 7.70
C SER A 53 12.93 -5.29 7.97
N GLU A 54 13.62 -4.21 7.60
CA GLU A 54 13.13 -2.84 7.75
C GLU A 54 12.11 -2.48 6.67
N LYS A 55 12.34 -2.93 5.43
CA LYS A 55 11.39 -2.83 4.32
C LYS A 55 10.05 -3.45 4.72
N GLU A 56 10.05 -4.68 5.23
CA GLU A 56 8.84 -5.38 5.69
C GLU A 56 8.13 -4.64 6.82
N LYS A 57 8.86 -4.21 7.86
CA LYS A 57 8.30 -3.42 8.96
C LYS A 57 7.65 -2.12 8.47
N LYS A 58 8.26 -1.44 7.50
CA LYS A 58 7.72 -0.19 6.92
C LYS A 58 6.49 -0.47 6.06
N PHE A 59 6.48 -1.53 5.25
CA PHE A 59 5.30 -1.92 4.48
C PHE A 59 4.15 -2.37 5.37
N GLN A 60 4.40 -3.07 6.47
CA GLN A 60 3.36 -3.40 7.43
C GLN A 60 2.72 -2.15 8.05
N LYS A 61 3.53 -1.13 8.38
CA LYS A 61 3.01 0.17 8.85
C LYS A 61 2.18 0.87 7.77
N LEU A 62 2.64 0.86 6.52
CA LEU A 62 1.90 1.41 5.39
C LEU A 62 0.56 0.70 5.19
N PHE A 63 0.55 -0.63 5.19
CA PHE A 63 -0.66 -1.44 5.08
C PHE A 63 -1.68 -1.11 6.19
N ASN A 64 -1.21 -1.03 7.44
CA ASN A 64 -2.06 -0.66 8.57
C ASN A 64 -2.63 0.77 8.43
N ALA A 65 -1.88 1.70 7.84
CA ALA A 65 -2.36 3.05 7.59
C ALA A 65 -3.43 3.08 6.49
N ILE A 66 -3.24 2.32 5.40
CA ILE A 66 -4.22 2.20 4.31
C ILE A 66 -5.50 1.56 4.83
N LYS A 67 -5.41 0.46 5.59
CA LYS A 67 -6.55 -0.25 6.16
C LYS A 67 -7.46 0.65 7.01
N LYS A 68 -6.89 1.66 7.68
CA LYS A 68 -7.66 2.66 8.47
C LYS A 68 -8.37 3.71 7.62
N GLN A 69 -8.00 3.88 6.35
CA GLN A 69 -8.49 4.94 5.47
C GLN A 69 -9.41 4.43 4.35
N ILE A 70 -9.42 3.13 4.07
CA ILE A 70 -10.28 2.54 3.04
C ILE A 70 -11.71 2.37 3.55
N LYS A 71 -12.67 2.46 2.62
CA LYS A 71 -14.08 2.14 2.85
C LYS A 71 -14.51 1.06 1.85
N ILE A 72 -15.36 0.14 2.31
CA ILE A 72 -16.02 -0.84 1.43
C ILE A 72 -17.03 -0.07 0.59
N GLU A 73 -16.95 -0.25 -0.73
CA GLU A 73 -18.02 0.16 -1.62
C GLU A 73 -19.09 -0.94 -1.55
N VAL A 74 -20.14 -0.69 -0.77
CA VAL A 74 -21.38 -1.47 -0.84
C VAL A 74 -22.23 -0.77 -1.88
N GLU A 75 -22.44 -1.40 -3.02
CA GLU A 75 -23.47 -0.99 -3.98
C GLU A 75 -24.87 -1.08 -3.36
#